data_AF-A0A658NJ06-F1
#
_entry.id   AF-A0A658NJ06-F1
#
_cell.length_a   1.000
_cell.length_b   1.000
_cell.length_c   1.000
_cell.angle_alpha   90.00
_cell.angle_beta   90.00
_cell.angle_gamma   90.00
#
_symmetry.space_group_name_H-M   'P 1'
#
loop_
_entity.id
_entity.type
_entity.pdbx_description
1 polymer ?
#
loop_
_entity_poly.entity_id
_entity_poly.type
_entity_poly.pdbx_seq_one_letter_code
_entity_poly.pdbx_strand_id
1 'polypeptide(L)'
;GMTALVEAHDRLEAMRAVNAGARIVGINARNLKPREVRREVFSSGAEVIPHSVVKGAESGVRGPHDVIDYARAGANAVLVGEALV
;
A
#
# COMPACT_ATOMS: atom_id res chain seq x y z
N GLY A 1 -13.15 19.59 -4.15
CA GLY A 1 -13.64 18.28 -3.64
C GLY A 1 -12.49 17.51 -3.03
N MET A 2 -12.76 16.42 -2.30
CA MET A 2 -11.73 15.56 -1.69
C MET A 2 -11.45 14.32 -2.55
N THR A 3 -10.25 13.74 -2.44
CA THR A 3 -9.88 12.46 -3.06
C THR A 3 -9.62 11.43 -1.96
N ALA A 4 -10.27 10.28 -2.03
CA ALA A 4 -10.08 9.21 -1.05
C ALA A 4 -8.87 8.32 -1.41
N LEU A 5 -8.04 8.05 -0.40
CA LEU A 5 -7.11 6.92 -0.35
C LEU A 5 -7.85 5.77 0.34
N VAL A 6 -8.05 4.66 -0.36
CA VAL A 6 -8.70 3.47 0.22
C VAL A 6 -7.63 2.51 0.71
N GLU A 7 -7.57 2.29 2.02
CA GLU A 7 -6.59 1.41 2.66
C GLU A 7 -7.03 -0.06 2.59
N ALA A 8 -6.07 -0.96 2.34
CA ALA A 8 -6.24 -2.40 2.29
C ALA A 8 -5.09 -3.13 3.03
N HIS A 9 -5.41 -4.25 3.66
CA HIS A 9 -4.49 -5.05 4.49
C HIS A 9 -4.19 -6.42 3.90
N ASP A 10 -4.85 -6.79 2.81
CA ASP A 10 -4.60 -8.01 2.07
C ASP A 10 -5.09 -7.90 0.62
N ARG A 11 -4.82 -8.95 -0.17
CA ARG A 11 -5.22 -9.06 -1.57
C ARG A 11 -6.74 -8.97 -1.77
N LEU A 12 -7.54 -9.50 -0.85
CA LEU A 12 -8.99 -9.51 -0.98
C LEU A 12 -9.57 -8.11 -0.73
N GLU A 13 -9.03 -7.38 0.24
CA GLU A 13 -9.34 -5.97 0.48
C GLU A 13 -8.96 -5.09 -0.72
N ALA A 14 -7.79 -5.31 -1.32
CA ALA A 14 -7.38 -4.60 -2.53
C ALA A 14 -8.37 -4.85 -3.70
N MET A 15 -8.81 -6.09 -3.91
CA MET A 15 -9.84 -6.40 -4.91
C MET A 15 -11.17 -5.70 -4.61
N ARG A 16 -11.60 -5.68 -3.35
CA ARG A 16 -12.83 -4.97 -2.93
C ARG A 16 -12.71 -3.47 -3.19
N ALA A 17 -11.56 -2.86 -2.91
CA ALA A 17 -11.32 -1.45 -3.16
C ALA A 17 -11.41 -1.10 -4.66
N VAL A 18 -10.79 -1.91 -5.51
CA VAL A 18 -10.88 -1.76 -6.98
C VAL A 18 -12.34 -1.90 -7.45
N ASN A 19 -13.06 -2.93 -6.99
CA ASN A 19 -14.46 -3.14 -7.34
C ASN A 19 -15.40 -2.02 -6.86
N ALA A 20 -15.04 -1.34 -5.77
CA ALA A 20 -15.74 -0.17 -5.27
C ALA A 20 -15.43 1.13 -6.03
N GLY A 21 -14.56 1.08 -7.06
CA GLY A 21 -14.20 2.24 -7.87
C GLY A 21 -13.09 3.12 -7.28
N ALA A 22 -12.28 2.58 -6.37
CA ALA A 22 -11.15 3.32 -5.81
C ALA A 22 -10.17 3.75 -6.91
N ARG A 23 -9.78 5.03 -6.90
CA ARG A 23 -8.74 5.58 -7.81
C ARG A 23 -7.36 5.58 -7.18
N ILE A 24 -7.29 5.48 -5.86
CA ILE A 24 -6.06 5.37 -5.08
C ILE A 24 -6.29 4.28 -4.03
N VAL A 25 -5.42 3.28 -4.03
CA VAL A 25 -5.44 2.17 -3.06
C VAL A 25 -4.10 2.15 -2.34
N GLY A 26 -4.14 2.27 -1.02
CA GLY A 26 -2.99 2.15 -0.14
C GLY A 26 -2.95 0.75 0.46
N ILE A 27 -1.84 0.04 0.31
CA ILE A 27 -1.65 -1.27 0.94
C ILE A 27 -0.79 -1.10 2.18
N ASN A 28 -1.39 -1.34 3.34
CA ASN A 28 -0.73 -1.21 4.62
C ASN A 28 -0.02 -2.51 5.00
N ALA A 29 1.32 -2.47 5.01
CA ALA A 29 2.14 -3.60 5.39
C ALA A 29 2.08 -3.93 6.89
N ARG A 30 1.49 -3.06 7.72
CA ARG A 30 1.33 -3.28 9.17
C ARG A 30 0.00 -3.98 9.47
N ASN A 31 0.07 -5.12 10.14
CA ASN A 31 -1.12 -5.75 10.71
C ASN A 31 -1.58 -4.96 11.95
N LEU A 32 -2.85 -4.55 12.01
CA LEU A 32 -3.39 -3.72 13.09
C LEU A 32 -3.39 -4.40 14.47
N LYS A 33 -3.31 -5.74 14.52
CA LYS A 33 -3.29 -6.51 15.78
C LYS A 33 -1.87 -6.66 16.35
N PRO A 34 -1.00 -7.58 15.86
CA PRO A 34 0.35 -7.72 16.41
C PRO A 34 1.30 -6.56 16.03
N ARG A 35 0.82 -5.52 15.30
CA ARG A 35 1.63 -4.42 14.75
C ARG A 35 2.83 -4.89 13.91
N GLU A 36 2.81 -6.15 13.50
CA GLU A 36 3.84 -6.78 12.70
C GLU A 36 3.81 -6.19 11.29
N VAL A 37 5.00 -5.85 10.78
CA VAL A 37 5.18 -5.35 9.41
C VAL A 37 5.55 -6.53 8.52
N ARG A 38 4.68 -6.82 7.54
CA ARG A 38 4.86 -7.86 6.53
C ARG A 38 4.82 -7.22 5.16
N ARG A 39 5.99 -6.97 4.56
CA ARG A 39 6.09 -6.24 3.28
C ARG A 39 5.53 -7.04 2.11
N GLU A 40 5.45 -8.35 2.25
CA GLU A 40 4.89 -9.28 1.26
C GLU A 40 3.41 -9.01 1.00
N VAL A 41 2.71 -8.39 1.97
CA VAL A 41 1.32 -7.94 1.83
C VAL A 41 1.19 -6.95 0.68
N PHE A 42 2.16 -6.04 0.53
CA PHE A 42 2.15 -5.07 -0.54
C PHE A 42 2.19 -5.76 -1.91
N SER A 43 3.15 -6.65 -2.14
CA SER A 43 3.29 -7.32 -3.43
C SER A 43 2.03 -8.11 -3.80
N SER A 44 1.46 -8.85 -2.84
CA SER A 44 0.23 -9.64 -3.04
C SER A 44 -1.00 -8.79 -3.36
N GLY A 45 -1.14 -7.62 -2.72
CA GLY A 45 -2.21 -6.68 -3.03
C GLY A 45 -1.99 -5.91 -4.33
N ALA A 46 -0.75 -5.56 -4.66
CA ALA A 46 -0.41 -4.80 -5.85
C ALA A 46 -0.69 -5.57 -7.15
N GLU A 47 -0.58 -6.90 -7.13
CA GLU A 47 -0.88 -7.80 -8.26
C GLU A 47 -2.32 -7.69 -8.79
N VAL A 48 -3.28 -7.37 -7.92
CA VAL A 48 -4.71 -7.30 -8.27
C VAL A 48 -5.19 -5.89 -8.58
N ILE A 49 -4.31 -4.88 -8.43
CA ILE A 49 -4.65 -3.49 -8.67
C ILE A 49 -4.26 -3.10 -10.10
N PRO A 50 -5.23 -2.68 -10.95
CA PRO A 50 -4.95 -2.23 -12.31
C PRO A 50 -3.97 -1.05 -12.36
N HIS A 51 -3.21 -0.93 -13.46
CA HIS A 51 -2.27 0.19 -13.65
C HIS A 51 -2.94 1.58 -13.71
N SER A 52 -4.25 1.64 -13.92
CA SER A 52 -5.04 2.89 -13.89
C SER A 52 -5.34 3.40 -12.48
N VAL A 53 -5.08 2.58 -11.45
CA VAL A 53 -5.28 2.92 -10.04
C VAL A 53 -3.92 3.20 -9.40
N VAL A 54 -3.82 4.30 -8.65
CA VAL A 54 -2.59 4.64 -7.94
C VAL A 54 -2.39 3.68 -6.77
N LYS A 55 -1.24 2.99 -6.75
CA LYS A 55 -0.82 2.05 -5.71
C LYS A 55 0.07 2.74 -4.70
N GLY A 56 -0.39 2.88 -3.47
CA GLY A 56 0.39 3.37 -2.33
C GLY A 56 0.91 2.22 -1.48
N ALA A 57 2.17 2.29 -1.05
CA ALA A 57 2.69 1.42 0.01
C ALA A 57 2.70 2.18 1.35
N GLU A 58 2.23 1.53 2.41
CA GLU A 58 2.17 2.13 3.74
C GLU A 58 2.83 1.24 4.80
N SER A 59 3.38 1.88 5.83
CA SER A 59 4.18 1.25 6.89
C SER A 59 5.47 0.58 6.39
N GLY A 60 6.38 0.28 7.32
CA GLY A 60 7.58 -0.50 7.01
C GLY A 60 8.65 0.21 6.19
N VAL A 61 8.53 1.52 5.96
CA VAL A 61 9.58 2.34 5.33
C VAL A 61 10.49 2.92 6.41
N ARG A 62 11.75 2.49 6.45
CA ARG A 62 12.78 2.95 7.40
C ARG A 62 13.85 3.82 6.73
N GLY A 63 13.90 3.81 5.40
CA GLY A 63 14.88 4.58 4.63
C GLY A 63 14.78 4.33 3.12
N PRO A 64 15.70 4.90 2.33
CA PRO A 64 15.64 4.88 0.86
C PRO A 64 15.60 3.49 0.23
N HIS A 65 16.30 2.51 0.81
CA HIS A 65 16.29 1.13 0.31
C HIS A 65 14.88 0.52 0.30
N ASP A 66 14.10 0.79 1.35
CA ASP A 66 12.73 0.28 1.46
C ASP A 66 11.81 0.92 0.40
N VAL A 67 12.02 2.21 0.10
CA VAL A 67 11.29 2.92 -0.97
C VAL A 67 11.60 2.32 -2.33
N ILE A 68 12.87 1.99 -2.59
CA ILE A 68 13.30 1.35 -3.84
C ILE A 68 12.65 -0.04 -3.96
N ASP A 69 12.58 -0.81 -2.88
CA ASP A 69 11.95 -2.13 -2.88
C ASP A 69 10.44 -2.03 -3.15
N TYR A 70 9.73 -1.06 -2.56
CA TYR A 70 8.33 -0.81 -2.87
C TYR A 70 8.10 -0.36 -4.32
N ALA A 71 8.96 0.51 -4.85
CA ALA A 71 8.88 0.92 -6.25
C ALA A 71 9.08 -0.28 -7.19
N ARG A 72 10.04 -1.17 -6.90
CA ARG A 72 10.25 -2.42 -7.64
C ARG A 72 9.06 -3.37 -7.56
N ALA A 73 8.37 -3.40 -6.42
CA ALA A 73 7.14 -4.16 -6.25
C ALA A 73 5.90 -3.51 -6.91
N GLY A 74 6.05 -2.34 -7.53
CA GLY A 74 5.00 -1.68 -8.31
C GLY A 74 4.24 -0.57 -7.58
N ALA A 75 4.77 -0.04 -6.48
CA ALA A 75 4.24 1.15 -5.83
C ALA A 75 4.43 2.40 -6.70
N ASN A 76 3.39 3.24 -6.76
CA ASN A 76 3.47 4.58 -7.35
C ASN A 76 3.88 5.63 -6.30
N ALA A 77 3.56 5.39 -5.03
CA ALA A 77 3.86 6.27 -3.92
C ALA A 77 4.10 5.48 -2.64
N VAL A 78 4.78 6.09 -1.67
CA VAL A 78 4.97 5.58 -0.31
C VAL A 78 4.42 6.60 0.68
N LEU A 79 3.70 6.14 1.71
CA LEU A 79 3.26 6.96 2.83
C LEU A 79 4.16 6.70 4.03
N VAL A 80 4.87 7.74 4.48
CA VAL A 80 5.88 7.66 5.54
C VAL A 80 5.51 8.63 6.66
N GLY A 81 5.45 8.12 7.90
CA GLY A 81 5.23 8.92 9.10
C GLY A 81 6.36 8.74 10.10
N GLU A 82 6.38 7.60 10.80
CA GLU A 82 7.29 7.33 11.93
C GLU A 82 8.79 7.49 11.62
N ALA A 83 9.25 7.27 10.38
CA ALA A 83 10.66 7.41 10.03
C ALA A 83 11.15 8.87 9.90
N LEU A 84 10.24 9.85 9.98
CA LEU A 84 10.53 11.27 9.83
C LEU A 84 10.40 12.07 11.14
N VAL A 85 10.16 11.38 12.27
CA VAL A 85 9.92 11.97 13.60
C VAL A 85 10.99 11.53 14.58
#